data_AF-A0A0R1UF93-F1
#
_entry.id   AF-A0A0R1UF93-F1
#
_cell.length_a   1.000
_cell.length_b   1.000
_cell.length_c   1.000
_cell.angle_alpha   90.00
_cell.angle_beta   90.00
_cell.angle_gamma   90.00
#
_symmetry.space_group_name_H-M   'P 1'
#
loop_
_entity.id
_entity.type
_entity.pdbx_description
1 polymer ?
#
loop_
_entity_poly.entity_id
_entity_poly.type
_entity_poly.pdbx_seq_one_letter_code
_entity_poly.pdbx_strand_id
1 'polypeptide(L)'
;MRRLNSQQYHVAFDQWQQILATAAIVFISWSFAPFSYAVGVSGTHFNAHMGMLFLYEFLIAYSWILLLKHRFQAPLAWPLLGLSALCAIAGFITIPLVMLLLLLLPLFTVLLTWPTLQLQNELGLFTCGALLMLTVPVGVAYTSLHFISWEIVTYLLPVMTTTWCFWAPFFMPRSNRRALVMLIALLILLISLLSHPLRWPILAAGLISLGWWLFTMYKKTPEPSLLLTCLTQMLVIVFTYWS
;
A
#
# COMPACT_ATOMS: atom_id res chain seq x y z
N MET A 1 28.46 -26.57 6.52
CA MET A 1 27.09 -26.11 6.88
C MET A 1 27.12 -25.47 8.27
N ARG A 2 26.32 -24.42 8.50
CA ARG A 2 26.14 -23.63 9.76
C ARG A 2 27.21 -22.60 10.14
N ARG A 3 27.25 -21.46 9.44
CA ARG A 3 27.72 -20.16 10.01
C ARG A 3 27.07 -18.91 9.37
N LEU A 4 25.96 -19.06 8.64
CA LEU A 4 25.30 -17.95 7.93
C LEU A 4 24.04 -17.40 8.63
N ASN A 5 23.52 -18.04 9.69
CA ASN A 5 22.22 -17.63 10.25
C ASN A 5 22.30 -16.53 11.32
N SER A 6 23.40 -16.34 12.07
CA SER A 6 23.39 -15.40 13.20
C SER A 6 23.48 -13.92 12.78
N GLN A 7 24.14 -13.60 11.66
CA GLN A 7 24.24 -12.20 11.22
C GLN A 7 22.95 -11.65 10.59
N GLN A 8 22.12 -12.48 9.98
CA GLN A 8 20.82 -12.04 9.46
C GLN A 8 19.85 -11.60 10.58
N TYR A 9 19.88 -12.28 11.73
CA TYR A 9 19.05 -11.89 12.89
C TYR A 9 19.58 -10.65 13.61
N HIS A 10 20.90 -10.44 13.67
CA HIS A 10 21.48 -9.25 14.30
C HIS A 10 21.19 -7.95 13.52
N VAL A 11 21.23 -7.97 12.18
CA VAL A 11 20.86 -6.80 11.37
C VAL A 11 19.34 -6.50 11.43
N ALA A 12 18.51 -7.52 11.70
CA ALA A 12 17.07 -7.35 11.90
C ALA A 12 16.71 -6.64 13.22
N PHE A 13 17.53 -6.81 14.28
CA PHE A 13 17.28 -6.20 15.60
C PHE A 13 17.74 -4.73 15.71
N ASP A 14 18.69 -4.26 14.89
CA ASP A 14 19.07 -2.83 14.91
C ASP A 14 18.17 -1.94 14.05
N GLN A 15 17.33 -2.53 13.20
CA GLN A 15 16.50 -1.78 12.25
C GLN A 15 14.99 -2.04 12.39
N TRP A 16 14.54 -2.71 13.46
CA TRP A 16 13.10 -2.94 13.70
C TRP A 16 12.34 -1.63 13.85
N GLN A 17 12.94 -0.61 14.46
CA GLN A 17 12.33 0.71 14.62
C GLN A 17 11.98 1.34 13.27
N GLN A 18 12.86 1.20 12.28
CA GLN A 18 12.63 1.73 10.93
C GLN A 18 11.53 0.93 10.20
N ILE A 19 11.51 -0.40 10.37
CA ILE A 19 10.46 -1.26 9.78
C ILE A 19 9.11 -0.91 10.39
N LEU A 20 9.03 -0.81 11.71
CA LEU A 20 7.81 -0.49 12.43
C LEU A 20 7.32 0.93 12.12
N ALA A 21 8.21 1.92 12.09
CA ALA A 21 7.87 3.27 11.69
C ALA A 21 7.35 3.31 10.23
N THR A 22 7.98 2.57 9.32
CA THR A 22 7.52 2.56 7.92
C THR A 22 6.18 1.82 7.76
N ALA A 23 5.97 0.75 8.52
CA ALA A 23 4.69 0.04 8.56
C ALA A 23 3.57 0.95 9.11
N ALA A 24 3.85 1.73 10.15
CA ALA A 24 2.90 2.72 10.69
C ALA A 24 2.57 3.81 9.66
N ILE A 25 3.57 4.30 8.91
CA ILE A 25 3.35 5.27 7.82
C ILE A 25 2.45 4.69 6.73
N VAL A 26 2.69 3.45 6.31
CA VAL A 26 1.86 2.78 5.29
C VAL A 26 0.44 2.54 5.80
N PHE A 27 0.29 2.08 7.04
CA PHE A 27 -1.00 1.93 7.70
C PHE A 27 -1.79 3.25 7.71
N ILE A 28 -1.17 4.36 8.15
CA ILE A 28 -1.82 5.67 8.12
C ILE A 28 -2.20 6.06 6.69
N SER A 29 -1.32 5.83 5.72
CA SER A 29 -1.57 6.15 4.31
C SER A 29 -2.79 5.41 3.75
N TRP A 30 -2.91 4.12 4.04
CA TRP A 30 -3.99 3.28 3.54
C TRP A 30 -5.33 3.54 4.24
N SER A 31 -5.28 3.85 5.53
CA SER A 31 -6.45 4.23 6.32
C SER A 31 -6.95 5.64 6.00
N PHE A 32 -6.08 6.61 5.70
CA PHE A 32 -6.50 8.02 5.62
C PHE A 32 -7.56 8.28 4.54
N ALA A 33 -7.35 7.76 3.33
CA ALA A 33 -8.25 7.96 2.20
C ALA A 33 -9.70 7.48 2.48
N PRO A 34 -9.96 6.22 2.87
CA PRO A 34 -11.32 5.77 3.13
C PRO A 34 -11.95 6.42 4.36
N PHE A 35 -11.17 6.77 5.40
CA PHE A 35 -11.70 7.49 6.56
C PHE A 35 -12.12 8.92 6.22
N SER A 36 -11.35 9.63 5.38
CA SER A 36 -11.73 10.97 4.90
C SER A 36 -13.09 10.95 4.20
N TYR A 37 -13.34 9.90 3.40
CA TYR A 37 -14.62 9.69 2.74
C TYR A 37 -15.74 9.38 3.74
N ALA A 38 -15.52 8.42 4.64
CA ALA A 38 -16.53 7.97 5.61
C ALA A 38 -16.99 9.10 6.55
N VAL A 39 -16.07 9.95 7.01
CA VAL A 39 -16.39 11.12 7.86
C VAL A 39 -17.22 12.15 7.08
N GLY A 40 -16.93 12.35 5.79
CA GLY A 40 -17.65 13.29 4.94
C GLY A 40 -19.11 12.94 4.69
N VAL A 41 -19.51 11.67 4.82
CA VAL A 41 -20.85 11.19 4.43
C VAL A 41 -21.89 11.24 5.57
N SER A 42 -21.52 11.66 6.79
CA SER A 42 -22.40 11.81 7.98
C SER A 42 -23.23 10.55 8.34
N GLY A 43 -22.85 9.87 9.43
CA GLY A 43 -23.52 8.63 9.90
C GLY A 43 -22.56 7.53 10.36
N THR A 44 -21.32 7.86 10.70
CA THR A 44 -20.28 6.87 11.03
C THR A 44 -20.63 6.08 12.29
N HIS A 45 -20.91 4.79 12.13
CA HIS A 45 -21.03 3.83 13.23
C HIS A 45 -19.72 3.03 13.36
N PHE A 46 -18.86 3.43 14.29
CA PHE A 46 -17.68 2.65 14.65
C PHE A 46 -18.11 1.35 15.31
N ASN A 47 -17.89 0.23 14.63
CA ASN A 47 -18.29 -1.11 15.10
C ASN A 47 -17.05 -1.98 15.40
N ALA A 48 -17.22 -3.08 16.13
CA ALA A 48 -16.16 -4.03 16.46
C ALA A 48 -15.41 -4.56 15.22
N HIS A 49 -16.07 -4.62 14.07
CA HIS A 49 -15.46 -4.97 12.77
C HIS A 49 -14.31 -4.04 12.37
N MET A 50 -14.35 -2.75 12.75
CA MET A 50 -13.25 -1.82 12.47
C MET A 50 -11.97 -2.17 13.23
N GLY A 51 -12.08 -2.64 14.48
CA GLY A 51 -10.92 -3.03 15.27
C GLY A 51 -10.16 -4.20 14.63
N MET A 52 -10.90 -5.22 14.15
CA MET A 52 -10.29 -6.35 13.44
C MET A 52 -9.73 -5.94 12.07
N LEU A 53 -10.37 -4.99 11.38
CA LEU A 53 -9.89 -4.48 10.10
C LEU A 53 -8.59 -3.68 10.26
N PHE A 54 -8.47 -2.84 11.28
CA PHE A 54 -7.23 -2.13 11.57
C PHE A 54 -6.09 -3.07 11.95
N LEU A 55 -6.39 -4.10 12.75
CA LEU A 55 -5.39 -5.12 13.09
C LEU A 55 -4.92 -5.87 11.84
N TYR A 56 -5.84 -6.24 10.96
CA TYR A 56 -5.54 -6.82 9.64
C TYR A 56 -4.63 -5.89 8.82
N GLU A 57 -4.99 -4.62 8.71
CA GLU A 57 -4.28 -3.62 7.91
C GLU A 57 -2.86 -3.38 8.42
N PHE A 58 -2.69 -3.30 9.74
CA PHE A 58 -1.38 -3.17 10.35
C PHE A 58 -0.51 -4.41 10.11
N LEU A 59 -1.06 -5.62 10.27
CA LEU A 59 -0.34 -6.88 10.04
C LEU A 59 0.12 -7.02 8.58
N ILE A 60 -0.76 -6.68 7.64
CA ILE A 60 -0.42 -6.77 6.21
C ILE A 60 0.56 -5.67 5.79
N ALA A 61 0.43 -4.44 6.31
CA ALA A 61 1.41 -3.37 6.10
C ALA A 61 2.79 -3.77 6.64
N TYR A 62 2.84 -4.33 7.85
CA TYR A 62 4.09 -4.76 8.47
C TYR A 62 4.75 -5.92 7.70
N SER A 63 3.96 -6.91 7.29
CA SER A 63 4.42 -8.00 6.43
C SER A 63 4.94 -7.48 5.08
N TRP A 64 4.22 -6.55 4.47
CA TRP A 64 4.57 -5.97 3.19
C TRP A 64 5.91 -5.22 3.25
N ILE A 65 6.13 -4.40 4.28
CA ILE A 65 7.40 -3.70 4.49
C ILE A 65 8.55 -4.69 4.69
N LEU A 66 8.32 -5.76 5.46
CA LEU A 66 9.33 -6.82 5.62
C LEU A 66 9.70 -7.47 4.29
N LEU A 67 8.71 -7.76 3.45
CA LEU A 67 8.90 -8.31 2.12
C LEU A 67 9.68 -7.34 1.23
N LEU A 68 9.26 -6.08 1.10
CA LEU A 68 9.95 -5.10 0.28
C LEU A 68 11.41 -4.90 0.71
N LYS A 69 11.65 -4.79 2.03
CA LYS A 69 13.00 -4.59 2.57
C LYS A 69 13.94 -5.77 2.29
N HIS A 70 13.42 -6.99 2.31
CA HIS A 70 14.19 -8.22 2.08
C HIS A 70 13.96 -8.81 0.68
N ARG A 71 13.54 -8.00 -0.30
CA ARG A 71 13.31 -8.42 -1.70
C ARG A 71 12.44 -9.68 -1.83
N PHE A 72 11.34 -9.68 -1.09
CA PHE A 72 10.34 -10.74 -1.02
C PHE A 72 10.85 -12.08 -0.45
N GLN A 73 12.01 -12.08 0.22
CA GLN A 73 12.61 -13.25 0.86
C GLN A 73 12.63 -13.12 2.40
N ALA A 74 11.51 -12.71 3.00
CA ALA A 74 11.36 -12.61 4.45
C ALA A 74 10.51 -13.77 5.00
N PRO A 75 11.09 -14.79 5.66
CA PRO A 75 10.31 -15.89 6.23
C PRO A 75 9.38 -15.41 7.35
N LEU A 76 9.74 -14.32 8.05
CA LEU A 76 8.91 -13.72 9.10
C LEU A 76 7.62 -13.09 8.56
N ALA A 77 7.54 -12.78 7.26
CA ALA A 77 6.34 -12.24 6.62
C ALA A 77 5.20 -13.28 6.55
N TRP A 78 5.53 -14.57 6.39
CA TRP A 78 4.55 -15.65 6.26
C TRP A 78 3.58 -15.78 7.45
N PRO A 79 4.04 -15.86 8.72
CA PRO A 79 3.12 -15.92 9.85
C PRO A 79 2.28 -14.65 10.00
N LEU A 80 2.82 -13.48 9.64
CA LEU A 80 2.08 -12.22 9.67
C LEU A 80 0.96 -12.19 8.61
N LEU A 81 1.22 -12.70 7.41
CA LEU A 81 0.19 -12.86 6.38
C LEU A 81 -0.90 -13.85 6.83
N GLY A 82 -0.50 -14.97 7.44
CA GLY A 82 -1.44 -15.92 8.03
C GLY A 82 -2.31 -15.28 9.12
N LEU A 83 -1.72 -14.52 10.04
CA LEU A 83 -2.45 -13.78 11.07
C LEU A 83 -3.39 -12.73 10.46
N SER A 84 -2.94 -12.00 9.43
CA SER A 84 -3.83 -11.05 8.73
C SER A 84 -5.04 -11.79 8.12
N ALA A 85 -4.83 -12.90 7.42
CA ALA A 85 -5.94 -13.68 6.86
C ALA A 85 -6.90 -14.18 7.96
N LEU A 86 -6.39 -14.61 9.11
CA LEU A 86 -7.22 -14.98 10.26
C LEU A 86 -8.02 -13.80 10.81
N CYS A 87 -7.45 -12.60 10.88
CA CYS A 87 -8.19 -11.39 11.27
C CYS A 87 -9.30 -11.06 10.27
N ALA A 88 -9.06 -11.21 8.96
CA ALA A 88 -10.08 -11.02 7.94
C ALA A 88 -11.23 -12.04 8.08
N ILE A 89 -10.90 -13.32 8.32
CA ILE A 89 -11.91 -14.36 8.56
C ILE A 89 -12.70 -14.07 9.83
N ALA A 90 -12.02 -13.86 10.96
CA ALA A 90 -12.65 -13.63 12.25
C ALA A 90 -13.54 -12.38 12.25
N GLY A 91 -13.11 -11.32 11.56
CA GLY A 91 -13.82 -10.05 11.50
C GLY A 91 -14.97 -10.03 10.50
N PHE A 92 -14.93 -10.84 9.44
CA PHE A 92 -15.85 -10.70 8.31
C PHE A 92 -16.52 -12.00 7.88
N ILE A 93 -16.51 -13.04 8.71
CA ILE A 93 -17.17 -14.33 8.39
C ILE A 93 -18.65 -14.18 8.04
N THR A 94 -19.33 -13.20 8.64
CA THR A 94 -20.74 -12.88 8.38
C THR A 94 -20.98 -12.08 7.10
N ILE A 95 -19.91 -11.54 6.48
CA ILE A 95 -19.93 -10.71 5.27
C ILE A 95 -18.95 -11.32 4.24
N PRO A 96 -19.30 -12.46 3.62
CA PRO A 96 -18.36 -13.29 2.87
C PRO A 96 -17.72 -12.57 1.69
N LEU A 97 -18.41 -11.59 1.10
CA LEU A 97 -17.88 -10.83 -0.04
C LEU A 97 -16.74 -9.89 0.38
N VAL A 98 -16.88 -9.19 1.51
CA VAL A 98 -15.83 -8.34 2.09
C VAL A 98 -14.68 -9.18 2.60
N MET A 99 -14.98 -10.31 3.23
CA MET A 99 -13.97 -11.29 3.66
C MET A 99 -13.12 -11.77 2.48
N LEU A 100 -13.75 -12.25 1.40
CA LEU A 100 -13.04 -12.75 0.22
C LEU A 100 -12.16 -11.67 -0.40
N LEU A 101 -12.67 -10.44 -0.47
CA LEU A 101 -11.93 -9.28 -0.94
C LEU A 101 -10.68 -9.02 -0.06
N LEU A 102 -10.84 -9.02 1.27
CA LEU A 102 -9.72 -8.87 2.21
C LEU A 102 -8.72 -10.03 2.15
N LEU A 103 -9.14 -11.26 1.81
CA LEU A 103 -8.22 -12.39 1.63
C LEU A 103 -7.42 -12.33 0.32
N LEU A 104 -7.90 -11.61 -0.70
CA LEU A 104 -7.21 -11.48 -1.97
C LEU A 104 -5.84 -10.81 -1.83
N LEU A 105 -5.73 -9.80 -0.96
CA LEU A 105 -4.48 -9.09 -0.73
C LEU A 105 -3.39 -9.99 -0.12
N PRO A 106 -3.58 -10.66 1.04
CA PRO A 106 -2.58 -11.56 1.60
C PRO A 106 -2.27 -12.72 0.67
N LEU A 107 -3.29 -13.29 -0.01
CA LEU A 107 -3.07 -14.34 -1.01
C LEU A 107 -2.12 -13.86 -2.12
N PHE A 108 -2.38 -12.68 -2.68
CA PHE A 108 -1.53 -12.09 -3.71
C PHE A 108 -0.12 -11.79 -3.20
N THR A 109 0.03 -11.31 -1.95
CA THR A 109 1.36 -11.10 -1.36
C THR A 109 2.13 -12.42 -1.21
N VAL A 110 1.48 -13.54 -0.90
CA VAL A 110 2.11 -14.87 -0.90
C VAL A 110 2.54 -15.25 -2.32
N LEU A 111 1.68 -15.05 -3.32
CA LEU A 111 2.02 -15.33 -4.72
C LEU A 111 3.24 -14.51 -5.20
N LEU A 112 3.40 -13.27 -4.73
CA LEU A 112 4.57 -12.43 -5.01
C LEU A 112 5.89 -12.98 -4.43
N THR A 113 5.83 -13.75 -3.35
CA THR A 113 7.01 -14.42 -2.78
C THR A 113 7.41 -15.66 -3.57
N TRP A 114 6.53 -16.18 -4.45
CA TRP A 114 6.81 -17.38 -5.22
C TRP A 114 7.72 -17.06 -6.42
N PRO A 115 8.95 -17.60 -6.48
CA PRO A 115 9.90 -17.24 -7.53
C PRO A 115 9.48 -17.70 -8.93
N THR A 116 8.63 -18.73 -9.02
CA THR A 116 8.17 -19.33 -10.28
C THR A 116 7.17 -18.45 -11.04
N LEU A 117 6.38 -17.62 -10.33
CA LEU A 117 5.32 -16.81 -10.91
C LEU A 117 5.84 -15.51 -11.56
N GLN A 118 7.10 -15.13 -11.30
CA GLN A 118 7.75 -13.93 -11.85
C GLN A 118 6.90 -12.64 -11.76
N LEU A 119 6.08 -12.52 -10.71
CA LEU A 119 5.17 -11.38 -10.49
C LEU A 119 5.88 -10.10 -10.04
N GLN A 120 7.21 -10.12 -9.88
CA GLN A 120 8.01 -8.92 -9.59
C GLN A 120 8.28 -8.14 -10.89
N ASN A 121 7.21 -7.71 -11.56
CA ASN A 121 7.22 -7.06 -12.86
C ASN A 121 6.10 -5.99 -12.95
N GLU A 122 5.87 -5.46 -14.15
CA GLU A 122 4.83 -4.46 -14.43
C GLU A 122 3.45 -4.94 -14.01
N LEU A 123 3.10 -6.18 -14.36
CA LEU A 123 1.79 -6.75 -14.03
C LEU A 123 1.60 -6.85 -12.52
N GLY A 124 2.59 -7.33 -11.77
CA GLY A 124 2.47 -7.42 -10.32
C GLY A 124 2.38 -6.07 -9.61
N LEU A 125 3.02 -5.03 -10.15
CA LEU A 125 2.88 -3.67 -9.63
C LEU A 125 1.45 -3.15 -9.86
N PHE A 126 0.92 -3.30 -11.08
CA PHE A 126 -0.41 -2.82 -11.42
C PHE A 126 -1.50 -3.55 -10.62
N THR A 127 -1.42 -4.88 -10.54
CA THR A 127 -2.35 -5.68 -9.73
C THR A 127 -2.21 -5.38 -8.24
N CYS A 128 -1.00 -5.13 -7.73
CA CYS A 128 -0.80 -4.73 -6.34
C CYS A 128 -1.55 -3.43 -6.01
N GLY A 129 -1.39 -2.38 -6.81
CA GLY A 129 -2.09 -1.12 -6.56
C GLY A 129 -3.60 -1.24 -6.67
N ALA A 130 -4.10 -2.03 -7.65
CA ALA A 130 -5.53 -2.27 -7.80
C ALA A 130 -6.10 -3.05 -6.60
N LEU A 131 -5.41 -4.08 -6.13
CA LEU A 131 -5.80 -4.83 -4.93
C LEU A 131 -5.74 -3.94 -3.69
N LEU A 132 -4.72 -3.13 -3.52
CA LEU A 132 -4.62 -2.24 -2.36
C LEU A 132 -5.75 -1.24 -2.30
N MET A 133 -6.16 -0.68 -3.44
CA MET A 133 -7.33 0.19 -3.53
C MET A 133 -8.63 -0.55 -3.23
N LEU A 134 -8.79 -1.75 -3.79
CA LEU A 134 -10.05 -2.51 -3.71
C LEU A 134 -10.23 -3.30 -2.42
N THR A 135 -9.20 -3.49 -1.60
CA THR A 135 -9.30 -4.32 -0.40
C THR A 135 -9.45 -3.49 0.86
N VAL A 136 -8.36 -2.87 1.33
CA VAL A 136 -8.34 -2.12 2.59
C VAL A 136 -9.30 -0.93 2.55
N PRO A 137 -9.21 0.01 1.60
CA PRO A 137 -10.10 1.18 1.57
C PRO A 137 -11.57 0.84 1.36
N VAL A 138 -11.87 -0.13 0.49
CA VAL A 138 -13.25 -0.58 0.26
C VAL A 138 -13.80 -1.30 1.49
N GLY A 139 -12.99 -2.08 2.19
CA GLY A 139 -13.37 -2.70 3.46
C GLY A 139 -13.72 -1.67 4.54
N VAL A 140 -12.92 -0.61 4.66
CA VAL A 140 -13.20 0.52 5.57
C VAL A 140 -14.48 1.25 5.15
N ALA A 141 -14.64 1.56 3.86
CA ALA A 141 -15.83 2.25 3.36
C ALA A 141 -17.11 1.43 3.58
N TYR A 142 -17.08 0.13 3.26
CA TYR A 142 -18.22 -0.76 3.43
C TYR A 142 -18.58 -0.98 4.90
N THR A 143 -17.60 -1.11 5.79
CA THR A 143 -17.88 -1.23 7.24
C THR A 143 -18.50 0.04 7.83
N SER A 144 -18.20 1.20 7.24
CA SER A 144 -18.72 2.49 7.68
C SER A 144 -20.08 2.81 7.09
N LEU A 145 -20.30 2.49 5.81
CA LEU A 145 -21.44 2.95 5.01
C LEU A 145 -22.41 1.85 4.61
N HIS A 146 -22.03 0.58 4.75
CA HIS A 146 -22.79 -0.61 4.33
C HIS A 146 -23.15 -0.71 2.83
N PHE A 147 -22.67 0.21 1.99
CA PHE A 147 -22.79 0.16 0.54
C PHE A 147 -21.47 0.57 -0.14
N ILE A 148 -21.27 0.10 -1.37
CA ILE A 148 -20.15 0.52 -2.24
C ILE A 148 -20.74 1.07 -3.53
N SER A 149 -20.51 2.35 -3.82
CA SER A 149 -20.88 2.97 -5.09
C SER A 149 -19.66 3.14 -6.00
N TRP A 150 -19.90 3.39 -7.28
CA TRP A 150 -18.83 3.74 -8.22
C TRP A 150 -18.09 5.02 -7.82
N GLU A 151 -18.76 5.94 -7.13
CA GLU A 151 -18.15 7.17 -6.62
C GLU A 151 -17.02 6.88 -5.63
N ILE A 152 -17.20 5.92 -4.71
CA ILE A 152 -16.16 5.49 -3.76
C ILE A 152 -14.95 4.94 -4.50
N VAL A 153 -15.18 4.12 -5.53
CA VAL A 153 -14.11 3.57 -6.37
C VAL A 153 -13.37 4.72 -7.07
N THR A 154 -14.08 5.67 -7.69
CA THR A 154 -13.42 6.81 -8.34
C THR A 154 -12.66 7.71 -7.35
N TYR A 155 -13.21 7.89 -6.14
CA TYR A 155 -12.58 8.65 -5.06
C TYR A 155 -11.26 8.01 -4.61
N LEU A 156 -11.14 6.69 -4.66
CA LEU A 156 -9.95 5.96 -4.21
C LEU A 156 -8.87 5.77 -5.30
N LEU A 157 -9.08 6.24 -6.54
CA LEU A 157 -8.12 6.13 -7.65
C LEU A 157 -6.71 6.68 -7.32
N PRO A 158 -6.57 7.82 -6.61
CA PRO A 158 -5.26 8.29 -6.14
C PRO A 158 -4.49 7.27 -5.29
N VAL A 159 -5.15 6.44 -4.47
CA VAL A 159 -4.47 5.40 -3.67
C VAL A 159 -3.81 4.34 -4.56
N MET A 160 -4.51 3.90 -5.60
CA MET A 160 -3.98 2.95 -6.60
C MET A 160 -2.81 3.55 -7.39
N THR A 161 -2.97 4.78 -7.84
CA THR A 161 -2.00 5.41 -8.75
C THR A 161 -0.73 5.87 -8.01
N THR A 162 -0.85 6.28 -6.75
CA THR A 162 0.30 6.53 -5.87
C THR A 162 1.08 5.25 -5.60
N THR A 163 0.43 4.11 -5.35
CA THR A 163 1.15 2.84 -5.19
C THR A 163 1.95 2.48 -6.44
N TRP A 164 1.38 2.64 -7.64
CA TRP A 164 2.13 2.42 -8.88
C TRP A 164 3.34 3.36 -9.02
N CYS A 165 3.16 4.65 -8.75
CA CYS A 165 4.21 5.65 -8.93
C CYS A 165 5.36 5.48 -7.92
N PHE A 166 5.04 5.25 -6.64
CA PHE A 166 6.02 5.22 -5.57
C PHE A 166 6.68 3.84 -5.42
N TRP A 167 5.99 2.74 -5.72
CA TRP A 167 6.51 1.39 -5.48
C TRP A 167 7.15 0.72 -6.69
N ALA A 168 7.01 1.30 -7.88
CA ALA A 168 7.70 0.88 -9.09
C ALA A 168 9.20 0.52 -8.91
N PRO A 169 10.04 1.30 -8.20
CA PRO A 169 11.45 0.96 -8.06
C PRO A 169 11.72 -0.34 -7.28
N PHE A 170 10.81 -0.76 -6.38
CA PHE A 170 10.96 -2.00 -5.61
C PHE A 170 10.54 -3.24 -6.39
N PHE A 171 9.57 -3.11 -7.31
CA PHE A 171 9.17 -4.19 -8.21
C PHE A 171 10.15 -4.37 -9.37
N MET A 172 10.78 -3.29 -9.84
CA MET A 172 11.65 -3.31 -11.03
C MET A 172 13.01 -2.66 -10.79
N PRO A 173 13.87 -3.20 -9.92
CA PRO A 173 15.10 -2.54 -9.49
C PRO A 173 16.15 -2.35 -10.60
N ARG A 174 16.13 -3.15 -11.67
CA ARG A 174 17.15 -3.13 -12.76
C ARG A 174 16.58 -3.17 -14.19
N SER A 175 15.32 -2.79 -14.38
CA SER A 175 14.70 -2.78 -15.71
C SER A 175 14.98 -1.48 -16.47
N ASN A 176 15.41 -1.56 -17.74
CA ASN A 176 15.46 -0.41 -18.64
C ASN A 176 14.08 0.26 -18.83
N ARG A 177 12.99 -0.50 -18.65
CA ARG A 177 11.61 0.00 -18.78
C ARG A 177 11.12 0.77 -17.55
N ARG A 178 11.84 0.71 -16.42
CA ARG A 178 11.43 1.34 -15.16
C ARG A 178 11.11 2.82 -15.32
N ALA A 179 11.92 3.54 -16.09
CA ALA A 179 11.72 4.97 -16.29
C ALA A 179 10.39 5.28 -17.02
N LEU A 180 10.07 4.48 -18.05
CA LEU A 180 8.82 4.57 -18.78
C LEU A 180 7.62 4.24 -17.89
N VAL A 181 7.69 3.14 -17.12
CA VAL A 181 6.62 2.73 -16.21
C VAL A 181 6.36 3.80 -15.15
N MET A 182 7.41 4.37 -14.55
CA MET A 182 7.27 5.46 -13.57
C MET A 182 6.66 6.73 -14.19
N LEU A 183 7.03 7.06 -15.44
CA LEU A 183 6.44 8.20 -16.14
C LEU A 183 4.95 7.96 -16.45
N ILE A 184 4.59 6.77 -16.91
CA ILE A 184 3.19 6.39 -17.15
C ILE A 184 2.40 6.45 -15.84
N ALA A 185 2.93 5.87 -14.76
CA ALA A 185 2.29 5.90 -13.45
C ALA A 185 2.13 7.33 -12.90
N LEU A 186 3.12 8.21 -13.12
CA LEU A 186 3.03 9.62 -12.76
C LEU A 186 1.93 10.34 -13.54
N LEU A 187 1.86 10.15 -14.86
CA LEU A 187 0.81 10.76 -15.68
C LEU A 187 -0.57 10.31 -15.25
N ILE A 188 -0.75 9.01 -14.99
CA ILE A 188 -2.03 8.47 -14.51
C ILE A 188 -2.35 9.02 -13.12
N LEU A 189 -1.37 9.20 -12.23
CA LEU A 189 -1.56 9.84 -10.93
C LEU A 189 -2.01 11.30 -11.07
N LEU A 190 -1.38 12.08 -11.94
CA LEU A 190 -1.79 13.47 -12.16
C LEU A 190 -3.22 13.57 -12.71
N ILE A 191 -3.62 12.62 -13.57
CA ILE A 191 -4.99 12.52 -14.07
C ILE A 191 -5.96 12.10 -12.94
N SER A 192 -5.59 11.15 -12.09
CA SER A 192 -6.44 10.69 -10.98
C SER A 192 -6.66 11.75 -9.91
N LEU A 193 -5.70 12.67 -9.72
CA LEU A 193 -5.88 13.85 -8.86
C LEU A 193 -7.03 14.76 -9.33
N LEU A 194 -7.35 14.77 -10.63
CA LEU A 194 -8.48 15.53 -11.17
C LEU A 194 -9.85 14.95 -10.76
N SER A 195 -9.89 13.75 -10.19
CA SER A 195 -11.10 13.21 -9.55
C SER A 195 -11.49 13.97 -8.28
N HIS A 196 -10.61 14.84 -7.76
CA HIS A 196 -10.86 15.69 -6.60
C HIS A 196 -10.92 17.17 -7.01
N PRO A 197 -11.67 18.01 -6.26
CA PRO A 197 -11.79 19.43 -6.58
C PRO A 197 -10.44 20.14 -6.47
N LEU A 198 -9.99 20.82 -7.54
CA LEU A 198 -8.69 21.51 -7.55
C LEU A 198 -8.58 22.54 -6.42
N ARG A 199 -7.75 22.21 -5.43
CA ARG A 199 -7.39 23.07 -4.30
C ARG A 199 -5.86 23.07 -4.13
N TRP A 200 -5.35 24.01 -3.34
CA TRP A 200 -3.93 24.10 -3.02
C TRP A 200 -3.29 22.79 -2.55
N PRO A 201 -3.93 21.96 -1.70
CA PRO A 201 -3.37 20.66 -1.30
C PRO A 201 -3.13 19.71 -2.47
N ILE A 202 -4.06 19.62 -3.43
CA ILE A 202 -3.93 18.74 -4.60
C ILE A 202 -2.81 19.20 -5.54
N LEU A 203 -2.65 20.52 -5.70
CA LEU A 203 -1.51 21.08 -6.44
C LEU A 203 -0.18 20.73 -5.76
N ALA A 204 -0.12 20.80 -4.43
CA ALA A 204 1.05 20.38 -3.66
C ALA A 204 1.33 18.88 -3.81
N ALA A 205 0.29 18.03 -3.79
CA ALA A 205 0.40 16.59 -4.02
C ALA A 205 1.03 16.31 -5.40
N GLY A 206 0.53 16.95 -6.45
CA GLY A 206 1.08 16.82 -7.81
C GLY A 206 2.54 17.28 -7.91
N LEU A 207 2.89 18.40 -7.26
CA LEU A 207 4.25 18.92 -7.25
C LEU A 207 5.22 17.98 -6.51
N ILE A 208 4.80 17.41 -5.38
CA ILE A 208 5.58 16.43 -4.61
C ILE A 208 5.79 15.17 -5.44
N SER A 209 4.76 14.65 -6.12
CA SER A 209 4.88 13.49 -7.01
C SER A 209 5.86 13.73 -8.16
N LEU A 210 5.81 14.92 -8.77
CA LEU A 210 6.74 15.29 -9.85
C LEU A 210 8.17 15.44 -9.33
N GLY A 211 8.34 16.07 -8.16
CA GLY A 211 9.63 16.16 -7.47
C GLY A 211 10.21 14.79 -7.11
N TRP A 212 9.37 13.84 -6.67
CA TRP A 212 9.79 12.46 -6.42
C TRP A 212 10.25 11.75 -7.69
N TRP A 213 9.50 11.89 -8.78
CA TRP A 213 9.89 11.33 -10.07
C TRP A 213 11.25 11.88 -10.53
N LEU A 214 11.46 13.20 -10.46
CA LEU A 214 12.76 13.80 -10.78
C LEU A 214 13.88 13.28 -9.87
N PHE A 215 13.63 13.17 -8.56
CA PHE A 215 14.60 12.65 -7.60
C PHE A 215 15.01 11.22 -7.92
N THR A 216 14.05 10.35 -8.25
CA THR A 216 14.32 8.95 -8.61
C THR A 216 15.02 8.79 -9.96
N MET A 217 14.81 9.70 -10.91
CA MET A 217 15.55 9.72 -12.18
C MET A 217 16.99 10.23 -12.02
N TYR A 218 17.20 11.24 -11.18
CA TYR A 218 18.52 11.87 -11.03
C TYR A 218 19.48 11.06 -10.15
N LYS A 219 18.93 10.31 -9.18
CA LYS A 219 19.74 9.53 -8.25
C LYS A 219 20.32 8.29 -8.93
N LYS A 220 21.66 8.17 -8.95
CA LYS A 220 22.37 7.00 -9.51
C LYS A 220 22.11 5.68 -8.76
N THR A 221 21.54 5.73 -7.55
CA THR A 221 21.23 4.51 -6.79
C THR A 221 19.99 3.82 -7.35
N PRO A 222 20.04 2.50 -7.59
CA PRO A 222 18.94 1.77 -8.21
C PRO A 222 17.66 1.74 -7.34
N GLU A 223 17.77 1.85 -6.02
CA GLU A 223 16.62 1.78 -5.10
C GLU A 223 16.64 2.99 -4.13
N PRO A 224 15.55 3.81 -4.05
CA PRO A 224 15.43 4.85 -3.04
C PRO A 224 15.21 4.23 -1.65
N SER A 225 15.41 5.02 -0.59
CA SER A 225 15.13 4.55 0.77
C SER A 225 13.63 4.27 0.93
N LEU A 226 13.31 3.09 1.45
CA LEU A 226 11.94 2.62 1.64
C LEU A 226 11.13 3.55 2.55
N LEU A 227 11.72 3.98 3.67
CA LEU A 227 11.10 4.94 4.60
C LEU A 227 10.75 6.26 3.92
N LEU A 228 11.67 6.84 3.13
CA LEU A 228 11.42 8.10 2.43
C LEU A 228 10.30 7.93 1.41
N THR A 229 10.31 6.81 0.67
CA THR A 229 9.30 6.51 -0.35
C THR A 229 7.89 6.42 0.26
N CYS A 230 7.75 5.65 1.34
CA CYS A 230 6.48 5.53 2.07
C CYS A 230 6.04 6.87 2.68
N LEU A 231 6.97 7.66 3.21
CA LEU A 231 6.65 8.98 3.77
C LEU A 231 6.17 9.95 2.68
N THR A 232 6.84 9.98 1.53
CA THR A 232 6.40 10.81 0.40
C THR A 232 5.04 10.37 -0.14
N GLN A 233 4.80 9.06 -0.21
CA GLN A 233 3.50 8.53 -0.60
C GLN A 233 2.40 8.94 0.39
N MET A 234 2.68 8.84 1.69
CA MET A 234 1.76 9.28 2.75
C MET A 234 1.41 10.75 2.59
N LEU A 235 2.40 11.63 2.39
CA LEU A 235 2.15 13.06 2.20
C LEU A 235 1.27 13.33 0.97
N VAL A 236 1.53 12.65 -0.15
CA VAL A 236 0.72 12.80 -1.37
C VAL A 236 -0.72 12.35 -1.12
N ILE A 237 -0.92 11.21 -0.46
CA ILE A 237 -2.27 10.73 -0.10
C ILE A 237 -2.96 11.73 0.83
N VAL A 238 -2.30 12.13 1.92
CA VAL A 238 -2.85 13.09 2.87
C VAL A 238 -3.25 14.38 2.15
N PHE A 239 -2.37 14.99 1.37
CA PHE A 239 -2.71 16.22 0.64
C PHE A 239 -3.80 16.05 -0.41
N THR A 240 -3.92 14.87 -1.01
CA THR A 240 -5.00 14.59 -1.98
C THR A 240 -6.36 14.58 -1.29
N TYR A 241 -6.44 13.97 -0.11
CA TYR A 241 -7.68 13.77 0.65
C TYR A 241 -7.88 14.78 1.78
N TRP A 242 -7.01 15.79 1.89
CA TRP A 242 -7.13 16.87 2.87
C TRP A 242 -8.13 17.90 2.35
N SER A 243 -9.39 17.73 2.73
CA SER A 243 -10.51 18.55 2.25
C SER A 243 -11.23 19.29 3.38
#